data_AF-A0A931NA45-F1
#
_entry.id   AF-A0A931NA45-F1
#
_cell.length_a   1.000
_cell.length_b   1.000
_cell.length_c   1.000
_cell.angle_alpha   90.00
_cell.angle_beta   90.00
_cell.angle_gamma   90.00
#
_symmetry.space_group_name_H-M   'P 1'
#
loop_
_entity.id
_entity.type
_entity.pdbx_description
1 polymer ?
#
loop_
_entity_poly.entity_id
_entity_poly.type
_entity_poly.pdbx_seq_one_letter_code
_entity_poly.pdbx_strand_id
1 'polypeptide(L)' 'MDHLSDELLVDTYYAAIEFKLEPDFIRMLAIELKRRNVDLSAQRHSA' A
#
# COMPACT_ATOMS: atom_id res chain seq x y z
N MET A 1 6.91 -2.38 -9.23
CA MET A 1 6.38 -1.36 -8.29
C MET A 1 6.83 0.05 -8.67
N ASP A 2 8.05 0.24 -9.19
CA ASP A 2 8.69 1.56 -9.33
C ASP A 2 7.94 2.60 -10.20
N HIS A 3 6.90 2.19 -10.94
CA HIS A 3 6.05 3.08 -11.73
C HIS A 3 4.70 3.41 -11.09
N LEU A 4 4.35 2.78 -9.96
CA LEU A 4 3.15 3.16 -9.19
C LEU A 4 3.45 4.46 -8.44
N SER A 5 2.51 5.40 -8.48
CA SER A 5 2.52 6.51 -7.54
C SER A 5 2.35 6.01 -6.11
N ASP A 6 2.79 6.81 -5.14
CA ASP A 6 2.65 6.43 -3.74
C ASP A 6 1.18 6.34 -3.30
N GLU A 7 0.30 7.17 -3.87
CA GLU A 7 -1.16 7.09 -3.70
C GLU A 7 -1.70 5.74 -4.16
N LEU A 8 -1.43 5.35 -5.41
CA LEU A 8 -1.92 4.08 -5.96
C LEU A 8 -1.33 2.87 -5.24
N LEU A 9 -0.09 2.95 -4.75
CA LEU A 9 0.54 1.90 -3.98
C LEU A 9 -0.18 1.67 -2.64
N VAL A 10 -0.61 2.73 -1.97
CA VAL A 10 -1.36 2.64 -0.71
C VAL A 10 -2.77 2.10 -0.95
N ASP A 11 -3.47 2.59 -1.97
CA ASP A 11 -4.78 2.07 -2.35
C ASP A 11 -4.72 0.56 -2.65
N THR A 12 -3.69 0.15 -3.39
CA THR A 12 -3.46 -1.27 -3.71
C THR A 12 -3.18 -2.10 -2.46
N TYR A 13 -2.44 -1.56 -1.49
CA TYR A 13 -2.17 -2.21 -0.21
C TYR A 13 -3.46 -2.44 0.60
N TYR A 14 -4.29 -1.41 0.74
CA TYR A 14 -5.55 -1.55 1.47
C TYR A 14 -6.55 -2.47 0.75
N ALA A 15 -6.68 -2.34 -0.57
CA ALA A 15 -7.51 -3.25 -1.37
C ALA A 15 -7.05 -4.72 -1.21
N ALA A 16 -5.73 -4.97 -1.22
CA ALA A 16 -5.21 -6.31 -1.04
C ALA A 16 -5.57 -6.93 0.33
N ILE A 17 -5.61 -6.11 1.39
CA ILE A 17 -6.08 -6.51 2.71
C ILE A 17 -7.59 -6.77 2.70
N GLU A 18 -8.38 -5.86 2.14
CA GLU A 18 -9.84 -5.95 2.08
C GLU A 18 -10.31 -7.21 1.35
N PHE A 19 -9.71 -7.50 0.19
CA PHE A 19 -10.02 -8.68 -0.62
C PHE A 19 -9.33 -9.96 -0.13
N LYS A 20 -8.58 -9.90 0.98
CA LYS A 20 -7.87 -11.06 1.57
C LYS A 20 -6.99 -11.78 0.54
N LEU A 21 -6.21 -11.01 -0.22
CA LEU A 21 -5.27 -11.55 -1.18
C LEU A 21 -4.13 -12.30 -0.47
N GLU A 22 -3.30 -12.98 -1.27
CA GLU A 22 -2.19 -13.79 -0.75
C GLU A 22 -1.29 -13.00 0.22
N PRO A 23 -0.98 -13.56 1.41
CA PRO A 23 -0.19 -12.86 2.42
C PRO A 23 1.17 -12.37 1.92
N ASP A 24 1.82 -13.12 1.03
CA ASP A 24 3.12 -12.74 0.44
C ASP A 24 3.00 -11.51 -0.47
N PHE A 25 1.86 -11.36 -1.16
CA PHE A 25 1.58 -10.17 -1.98
C PHE A 25 1.39 -8.93 -1.10
N ILE A 26 0.60 -9.05 -0.03
CA ILE A 26 0.40 -7.98 0.96
C ILE A 26 1.73 -7.60 1.60
N ARG A 27 2.57 -8.59 1.94
CA ARG A 27 3.90 -8.36 2.52
C ARG A 27 4.83 -7.63 1.55
N MET A 28 4.81 -7.98 0.27
CA MET A 28 5.58 -7.27 -0.76
C MET A 28 5.17 -5.79 -0.85
N LEU A 29 3.87 -5.49 -0.85
CA LEU A 29 3.34 -4.12 -0.83
C LEU A 29 3.80 -3.35 0.41
N ALA A 30 3.73 -3.97 1.59
CA ALA A 30 4.17 -3.35 2.85
C ALA A 30 5.69 -3.04 2.85
N ILE A 31 6.51 -3.95 2.30
CA ILE A 31 7.96 -3.74 2.16
C ILE A 31 8.24 -2.54 1.25
N GLU A 32 7.50 -2.42 0.15
CA GLU A 32 7.68 -1.33 -0.81
C GLU A 32 7.26 0.03 -0.22
N LEU A 33 6.12 0.08 0.48
CA LEU A 33 5.67 1.28 1.21
C LEU A 33 6.73 1.75 2.21
N LYS A 34 7.30 0.81 2.96
CA LYS A 34 8.40 1.10 3.90
C LYS A 34 9.66 1.59 3.18
N ARG A 35 10.03 0.96 2.05
CA ARG A 35 11.22 1.35 1.26
C ARG A 35 11.12 2.80 0.76
N ARG A 36 9.93 3.23 0.36
CA ARG A 36 9.65 4.59 -0.12
C ARG A 36 9.39 5.61 0.98
N ASN A 37 9.31 5.16 2.23
CA ASN A 37 8.98 6.00 3.37
C ASN A 37 7.60 6.68 3.23
N VAL A 38 6.62 5.96 2.65
CA VAL A 38 5.25 6.46 2.45
C VAL A 38 4.51 6.44 3.79
N ASP A 39 4.03 7.61 4.20
CA ASP A 39 3.28 7.76 5.44
C ASP A 39 1.81 7.33 5.24
N LEU A 40 1.47 6.13 5.74
CA LEU A 40 0.11 5.61 5.73
C LEU A 40 -0.86 6.40 6.62
N SER A 41 -0.36 7.21 7.55
CA SER A 41 -1.20 8.04 8.41
C SER A 41 -1.68 9.31 7.71
N ALA A 42 -0.91 9.82 6.75
CA ALA A 42 -1.23 11.02 5.98
C ALA A 42 -2.42 10.83 5.02
N GLN A 43 -2.71 9.59 4.60
CA GLN A 43 -3.82 9.28 3.68
C GLN A 43 -5.13 8.93 4.37
N ARG A 44 -5.21 8.97 5.71
CA ARG A 44 -6.48 8.79 6.45
C ARG A 44 -7.39 10.03 6.46
N HIS A 45 -7.25 10.93 5.49
CA HIS A 45 -8.04 12.17 5.41
C HIS A 45 -8.66 12.37 4.02
N SER A 46 -9.70 11.60 3.75
CA SER A 46 -10.80 12.03 2.89
C SER A 46 -12.01 11.22 3.33
N ALA A 47 -12.82 11.87 4.17
CA ALA A 47 -14.16 11.42 4.55
C ALA A 47 -15.12 11.54 3.36
#